data_AF-A0A7Y5I1A7-F1
#
_entry.id   AF-A0A7Y5I1A7-F1
#
_cell.length_a   1.000
_cell.length_b   1.000
_cell.length_c   1.000
_cell.angle_alpha   90.00
_cell.angle_beta   90.00
_cell.angle_gamma   90.00
#
_symmetry.space_group_name_H-M   'P 1'
#
loop_
_entity.id
_entity.type
_entity.pdbx_description
1 polymer ?
#
loop_
_entity_poly.entity_id
_entity_poly.type
_entity_poly.pdbx_seq_one_letter_code
_entity_poly.pdbx_strand_id
1 'polypeptide(L)'
;PAGAAGAPSGRGGPPAGVATPSGGRPVQTADIAAGVYAGSGFPNPQALAPVEVDEPIITLDGKVLPQVLLVNTFLGINPDARKAWHRAMGVPVVHMLSYRQGTRAEYLRDTVGVSSFNLPFSLTNAEYIGLQDPVVVSANEGGELVPMPEQMDLLAGKAVNLARLQSTPNADKRLALFFWNHPPGEKNQGASNLNVPRSLEHLVQRLRAEGYRIDATTEQDIIATVATLLRPAYRPGTLGELMKTPHWDFLPLARYERWLQGLPAEVRQRIADFWGAPEKSPWVVRHQGQQGFVIPRMKLGQLVVLPQPMRSETAAGHHDEKKLFHDTLPVGA
;
A
#
# COMPACT_ATOMS: atom_id res chain seq x y z
N PRO A 1 -73.41 8.33 33.58
CA PRO A 1 -73.51 9.50 34.50
C PRO A 1 -72.82 10.71 33.87
N ALA A 2 -73.56 11.81 33.79
CA ALA A 2 -73.21 13.12 33.24
C ALA A 2 -71.86 13.69 33.75
N GLY A 3 -71.22 14.70 33.16
CA GLY A 3 -71.69 15.72 32.23
C GLY A 3 -70.54 16.68 31.87
N ALA A 4 -70.86 17.65 31.03
CA ALA A 4 -69.98 18.55 30.33
C ALA A 4 -69.53 19.81 31.11
N ALA A 5 -68.59 20.53 30.48
CA ALA A 5 -68.48 21.99 30.34
C ALA A 5 -67.41 22.75 31.16
N GLY A 6 -66.71 23.65 30.45
CA GLY A 6 -66.26 24.94 31.00
C GLY A 6 -64.78 25.32 30.78
N ALA A 7 -64.48 26.06 29.72
CA ALA A 7 -63.43 27.10 29.74
C ALA A 7 -64.06 28.41 30.31
N PRO A 8 -63.35 29.45 30.83
CA PRO A 8 -62.32 30.20 30.09
C PRO A 8 -61.23 31.00 30.88
N SER A 9 -60.34 31.63 30.11
CA SER A 9 -59.69 32.96 30.30
C SER A 9 -58.48 33.16 31.22
N GLY A 10 -57.42 33.78 30.65
CA GLY A 10 -56.72 34.88 31.34
C GLY A 10 -55.19 34.85 31.46
N ARG A 11 -54.50 35.33 30.40
CA ARG A 11 -53.26 36.15 30.39
C ARG A 11 -52.03 35.72 31.23
N GLY A 12 -50.96 35.33 30.53
CA GLY A 12 -49.56 35.44 30.95
C GLY A 12 -48.67 35.61 29.73
N GLY A 13 -47.88 36.69 29.68
CA GLY A 13 -47.11 37.13 28.50
C GLY A 13 -46.01 36.16 28.03
N PRO A 14 -45.40 36.40 26.86
CA PRO A 14 -44.39 35.51 26.31
C PRO A 14 -43.09 35.60 27.13
N PRO A 15 -42.44 34.47 27.47
CA PRO A 15 -41.07 34.51 27.95
C PRO A 15 -40.12 34.89 26.81
N ALA A 16 -39.06 35.58 27.21
CA ALA A 16 -38.15 36.34 26.39
C ALA A 16 -37.29 35.50 25.41
N GLY A 17 -37.03 36.09 24.24
CA GLY A 17 -35.72 36.12 23.57
C GLY A 17 -35.13 34.80 23.06
N VAL A 18 -35.60 34.34 21.90
CA VAL A 18 -34.76 33.51 21.01
C VAL A 18 -33.83 34.46 20.25
N ALA A 19 -32.54 34.46 20.60
CA ALA A 19 -31.52 35.08 19.79
C ALA A 19 -31.33 34.24 18.52
N THR A 20 -31.78 34.75 17.38
CA THR A 20 -31.45 34.22 16.06
C THR A 20 -29.98 34.53 15.75
N PRO A 21 -29.11 33.54 15.46
CA PRO A 21 -27.82 33.84 14.88
C PRO A 21 -28.05 34.33 13.45
N SER A 22 -27.62 35.56 13.22
CA SER A 22 -27.52 36.22 11.92
C SER A 22 -26.89 35.31 10.87
N GLY A 23 -27.40 35.41 9.64
CA GLY A 23 -27.07 34.58 8.49
C GLY A 23 -25.57 34.31 8.31
N GLY A 24 -25.15 33.10 8.66
CA GLY A 24 -23.93 32.49 8.15
C GLY A 24 -24.23 31.85 6.81
N ARG A 25 -23.47 32.21 5.77
CA ARG A 25 -23.50 31.51 4.48
C ARG A 25 -23.29 30.01 4.73
N PRO A 26 -24.03 29.10 4.07
CA PRO A 26 -23.76 27.67 4.19
C PRO A 26 -22.29 27.39 3.91
N VAL A 27 -21.62 26.67 4.80
CA VAL A 27 -20.22 26.26 4.64
C VAL A 27 -20.12 25.49 3.33
N GLN A 28 -19.41 26.03 2.34
CA GLN A 28 -19.22 25.35 1.07
C GLN A 28 -18.02 24.40 1.16
N THR A 29 -17.97 23.38 0.31
CA THR A 29 -16.85 22.42 0.24
C THR A 29 -15.51 23.11 0.04
N ALA A 30 -15.50 24.26 -0.64
CA ALA A 30 -14.32 25.11 -0.81
C ALA A 30 -13.84 25.77 0.51
N ASP A 31 -14.75 26.05 1.44
CA ASP A 31 -14.46 26.65 2.75
C ASP A 31 -13.88 25.58 3.70
N ILE A 32 -14.36 24.32 3.59
CA ILE A 32 -13.78 23.15 4.27
C ILE A 32 -12.35 22.90 3.75
N ALA A 33 -12.17 23.00 2.43
CA ALA A 33 -10.86 22.87 1.83
C ALA A 33 -9.91 23.99 2.31
N ALA A 34 -10.30 25.25 2.23
CA ALA A 34 -9.44 26.36 2.66
C ALA A 34 -9.03 26.27 4.14
N GLY A 35 -9.93 25.85 5.04
CA GLY A 35 -9.61 25.69 6.47
C GLY A 35 -8.77 24.46 6.81
N VAL A 36 -8.95 23.34 6.10
CA VAL A 36 -8.20 22.08 6.32
C VAL A 36 -6.83 22.11 5.62
N TYR A 37 -6.69 22.82 4.50
CA TYR A 37 -5.48 22.88 3.66
C TYR A 37 -4.62 24.15 3.87
N ALA A 38 -4.96 25.05 4.81
CA ALA A 38 -4.24 26.33 5.00
C ALA A 38 -2.82 26.20 5.58
N GLY A 39 -2.43 25.04 6.11
CA GLY A 39 -1.09 24.82 6.63
C GLY A 39 -0.08 24.55 5.52
N SER A 40 1.10 25.19 5.58
CA SER A 40 2.23 24.81 4.74
C SER A 40 2.60 23.35 5.01
N GLY A 41 2.28 22.48 4.06
CA GLY A 41 2.57 21.05 4.15
C GLY A 41 1.37 20.13 4.38
N PHE A 42 0.11 20.57 4.47
CA PHE A 42 -0.98 19.58 4.47
C PHE A 42 -0.99 18.77 3.14
N PRO A 43 -1.20 17.43 3.15
CA PRO A 43 -1.55 16.55 4.27
C PRO A 43 -0.37 16.04 5.12
N ASN A 44 0.86 16.38 4.78
CA ASN A 44 2.08 15.92 5.44
C ASN A 44 2.90 17.10 6.03
N PRO A 45 2.56 17.58 7.25
CA PRO A 45 3.17 18.77 7.82
C PRO A 45 4.71 18.64 7.86
N GLN A 46 5.43 19.70 7.49
CA GLN A 46 6.90 19.69 7.44
C GLN A 46 7.56 19.52 8.82
N ALA A 47 6.84 19.88 9.89
CA ALA A 47 7.24 19.67 11.27
C ALA A 47 6.09 19.06 12.06
N LEU A 48 6.39 18.03 12.86
CA LEU A 48 5.46 17.45 13.81
C LEU A 48 5.54 18.22 15.14
N ALA A 49 4.43 18.28 15.87
CA ALA A 49 4.45 18.81 17.23
C ALA A 49 5.41 17.95 18.08
N PRO A 50 6.29 18.57 18.91
CA PRO A 50 7.13 17.81 19.81
C PRO A 50 6.25 17.10 20.84
N VAL A 51 6.43 15.79 20.98
CA VAL A 51 5.80 14.98 22.02
C VAL A 51 6.91 14.36 22.84
N GLU A 52 6.81 14.47 24.16
CA GLU A 52 7.75 13.84 25.07
C GLU A 52 7.52 12.33 25.08
N VAL A 53 8.58 11.57 24.80
CA VAL A 53 8.58 10.11 24.87
C VAL A 53 8.90 9.74 26.31
N ASP A 54 7.89 9.77 27.17
CA ASP A 54 7.99 9.45 28.61
C ASP A 54 7.79 7.94 28.87
N GLU A 55 8.40 7.11 28.03
CA GLU A 55 8.47 5.66 28.23
C GLU A 55 9.94 5.24 28.14
N PRO A 56 10.40 4.29 28.98
CA PRO A 56 11.79 3.85 28.96
C PRO A 56 12.08 3.11 27.65
N ILE A 57 12.66 3.83 26.69
CA ILE A 57 13.18 3.28 25.45
C ILE A 57 14.71 3.23 25.54
N ILE A 58 15.30 2.23 24.90
CA ILE A 58 16.74 2.13 24.75
C ILE A 58 17.24 3.37 23.98
N THR A 59 17.99 4.22 24.67
CA THR A 59 18.61 5.41 24.10
C THR A 59 20.11 5.40 24.31
N LEU A 60 20.84 6.05 23.40
CA LEU A 60 22.27 6.33 23.53
C LEU A 60 22.48 7.81 23.21
N ASP A 61 23.06 8.57 24.13
CA ASP A 61 23.28 10.02 24.00
C ASP A 61 22.00 10.80 23.63
N GLY A 62 20.86 10.42 24.23
CA GLY A 62 19.56 11.03 23.98
C GLY A 62 18.91 10.65 22.64
N LYS A 63 19.51 9.75 21.86
CA LYS A 63 18.95 9.24 20.60
C LYS A 63 18.29 7.89 20.81
N VAL A 64 17.08 7.74 20.28
CA VAL A 64 16.36 6.46 20.23
C VAL A 64 17.18 5.46 19.41
N LEU A 65 17.54 4.33 20.03
CA LEU A 65 18.27 3.26 19.33
C LEU A 65 17.37 2.34 18.50
N PRO A 66 16.16 1.93 18.94
CA PRO A 66 15.31 1.07 18.11
C PRO A 66 15.00 1.72 16.75
N GLN A 67 15.21 0.98 15.65
CA GLN A 67 14.80 1.43 14.31
C GLN A 67 13.41 0.91 13.93
N VAL A 68 12.94 -0.18 14.53
CA VAL A 68 11.61 -0.74 14.23
C VAL A 68 11.00 -1.23 15.53
N LEU A 69 9.70 -0.99 15.70
CA LEU A 69 8.92 -1.51 16.82
C LEU A 69 8.00 -2.61 16.35
N LEU A 70 7.91 -3.66 17.16
CA LEU A 70 7.03 -4.80 16.94
C LEU A 70 6.00 -4.80 18.07
N VAL A 71 4.74 -4.53 17.75
CA VAL A 71 3.69 -4.36 18.75
C VAL A 71 2.71 -5.51 18.65
N ASN A 72 2.64 -6.33 19.71
CA ASN A 72 1.71 -7.46 19.80
C ASN A 72 0.36 -7.11 20.42
N THR A 73 0.27 -5.99 21.14
CA THR A 73 -0.90 -5.69 21.94
C THR A 73 -1.05 -4.19 22.09
N PHE A 74 -2.21 -3.68 21.70
CA PHE A 74 -2.68 -2.36 22.04
C PHE A 74 -4.16 -2.46 22.46
N LEU A 75 -4.45 -2.20 23.73
CA LEU A 75 -5.79 -2.36 24.30
C LEU A 75 -6.74 -1.18 24.03
N GLY A 76 -6.35 -0.23 23.16
CA GLY A 76 -7.19 0.92 22.83
C GLY A 76 -7.18 2.04 23.89
N ILE A 77 -6.35 1.94 24.93
CA ILE A 77 -6.27 2.96 25.97
C ILE A 77 -5.56 4.21 25.42
N ASN A 78 -6.25 5.35 25.44
CA ASN A 78 -5.76 6.66 25.00
C ASN A 78 -5.07 6.63 23.62
N PRO A 79 -5.82 6.33 22.54
CA PRO A 79 -5.25 6.12 21.21
C PRO A 79 -4.61 7.39 20.63
N ASP A 80 -5.11 8.57 20.97
CA ASP A 80 -4.52 9.84 20.52
C ASP A 80 -3.14 10.07 21.11
N ALA A 81 -2.95 9.82 22.41
CA ALA A 81 -1.64 9.90 23.02
C ALA A 81 -0.68 8.85 22.45
N ARG A 82 -1.13 7.60 22.23
CA ARG A 82 -0.29 6.57 21.62
C ARG A 82 0.11 6.91 20.19
N LYS A 83 -0.80 7.48 19.41
CA LYS A 83 -0.52 7.99 18.05
C LYS A 83 0.51 9.12 18.06
N ALA A 84 0.36 10.07 18.98
CA ALA A 84 1.31 11.16 19.18
C ALA A 84 2.70 10.62 19.54
N TRP A 85 2.76 9.64 20.43
CA TRP A 85 3.98 8.95 20.84
C TRP A 85 4.66 8.21 19.68
N HIS A 86 3.93 7.42 18.87
CA HIS A 86 4.48 6.79 17.66
C HIS A 86 5.06 7.79 16.67
N ARG A 87 4.35 8.90 16.43
CA ARG A 87 4.80 9.97 15.55
C ARG A 87 6.09 10.63 16.03
N ALA A 88 6.23 10.83 17.34
CA ALA A 88 7.41 11.47 17.91
C ALA A 88 8.66 10.59 17.86
N MET A 89 8.52 9.27 17.96
CA MET A 89 9.65 8.37 17.75
C MET A 89 10.12 8.33 16.30
N GLY A 90 9.22 8.51 15.34
CA GLY A 90 9.58 8.55 13.92
C GLY A 90 10.07 7.21 13.34
N VAL A 91 9.74 6.09 13.97
CA VAL A 91 10.13 4.74 13.54
C VAL A 91 8.92 3.91 13.06
N PRO A 92 9.10 3.03 12.05
CA PRO A 92 8.14 2.02 11.66
C PRO A 92 7.66 1.16 12.83
N VAL A 93 6.34 0.94 12.91
CA VAL A 93 5.71 0.08 13.91
C VAL A 93 4.92 -1.03 13.23
N VAL A 94 5.40 -2.27 13.33
CA VAL A 94 4.76 -3.45 12.72
C VAL A 94 3.80 -4.08 13.72
N HIS A 95 2.58 -4.39 13.27
CA HIS A 95 1.56 -5.02 14.10
C HIS A 95 1.70 -6.54 14.08
N MET A 96 1.87 -7.15 15.26
CA MET A 96 1.85 -8.60 15.43
C MET A 96 0.49 -9.06 15.91
N LEU A 97 -0.02 -10.12 15.29
CA LEU A 97 -1.31 -10.72 15.57
C LEU A 97 -1.15 -12.19 15.95
N SER A 98 -2.11 -12.69 16.72
CA SER A 98 -2.26 -14.12 17.00
C SER A 98 -3.58 -14.62 16.42
N TYR A 99 -3.54 -15.75 15.72
CA TYR A 99 -4.73 -16.49 15.30
C TYR A 99 -5.31 -17.23 16.51
N ARG A 100 -6.30 -16.64 17.17
CA ARG A 100 -6.79 -17.11 18.49
C ARG A 100 -7.92 -18.13 18.39
N GLN A 101 -8.62 -18.14 17.26
CA GLN A 101 -9.82 -18.93 17.03
C GLN A 101 -9.54 -20.39 16.65
N GLY A 102 -8.27 -20.77 16.45
CA GLY A 102 -7.90 -22.12 16.11
C GLY A 102 -6.39 -22.35 16.00
N THR A 103 -6.07 -23.55 15.54
CA THR A 103 -4.73 -24.08 15.31
C THR A 103 -4.06 -23.48 14.08
N ARG A 104 -2.75 -23.68 13.93
CA ARG A 104 -1.99 -23.34 12.72
C ARG A 104 -2.59 -24.01 11.48
N ALA A 105 -3.01 -25.27 11.60
CA ALA A 105 -3.59 -26.01 10.48
C ALA A 105 -4.94 -25.42 10.04
N GLU A 106 -5.69 -24.80 10.95
CA GLU A 106 -6.92 -24.07 10.63
C GLU A 106 -6.62 -22.71 10.00
N TYR A 107 -5.66 -21.96 10.54
CA TYR A 107 -5.20 -20.70 9.96
C TYR A 107 -4.77 -20.85 8.49
N LEU A 108 -3.99 -21.88 8.17
CA LEU A 108 -3.51 -22.12 6.79
C LEU A 108 -4.64 -22.44 5.80
N ARG A 109 -5.81 -22.85 6.29
CA ARG A 109 -7.02 -23.11 5.48
C ARG A 109 -8.02 -21.96 5.51
N ASP A 110 -7.83 -21.00 6.41
CA ASP A 110 -8.70 -19.85 6.58
C ASP A 110 -8.38 -18.79 5.52
N THR A 111 -9.36 -18.52 4.65
CA THR A 111 -9.24 -17.49 3.60
C THR A 111 -9.52 -16.08 4.11
N VAL A 112 -9.99 -15.94 5.36
CA VAL A 112 -10.30 -14.67 6.01
C VAL A 112 -9.16 -14.21 6.91
N GLY A 113 -8.58 -15.13 7.68
CA GLY A 113 -7.44 -14.90 8.58
C GLY A 113 -7.81 -14.17 9.88
N VAL A 114 -8.32 -12.94 9.77
CA VAL A 114 -8.83 -12.17 10.92
C VAL A 114 -10.34 -12.11 10.87
N SER A 115 -11.01 -12.71 11.87
CA SER A 115 -12.47 -12.74 11.92
C SER A 115 -13.09 -11.33 11.96
N SER A 116 -14.25 -11.15 11.31
CA SER A 116 -14.94 -9.85 11.28
C SER A 116 -15.28 -9.30 12.68
N PHE A 117 -15.54 -10.20 13.64
CA PHE A 117 -15.74 -9.85 15.04
C PHE A 117 -14.49 -9.23 15.69
N ASN A 118 -13.29 -9.71 15.33
CA ASN A 118 -12.03 -9.22 15.89
C ASN A 118 -11.48 -7.98 15.18
N LEU A 119 -11.99 -7.59 14.00
CA LEU A 119 -11.49 -6.44 13.24
C LEU A 119 -11.42 -5.13 14.07
N PRO A 120 -12.44 -4.75 14.86
CA PRO A 120 -12.39 -3.51 15.66
C PRO A 120 -11.31 -3.55 16.74
N PHE A 121 -11.09 -4.73 17.33
CA PHE A 121 -10.17 -4.93 18.45
C PHE A 121 -8.72 -5.09 18.01
N SER A 122 -8.50 -5.71 16.84
CA SER A 122 -7.17 -5.97 16.30
C SER A 122 -6.75 -4.88 15.33
N LEU A 123 -7.44 -4.72 14.19
CA LEU A 123 -6.94 -3.88 13.09
C LEU A 123 -7.35 -2.40 13.22
N THR A 124 -8.61 -2.11 13.57
CA THR A 124 -9.13 -0.73 13.50
C THR A 124 -8.38 0.23 14.42
N ASN A 125 -8.20 -0.14 15.70
CA ASN A 125 -7.45 0.68 16.64
C ASN A 125 -5.97 0.77 16.29
N ALA A 126 -5.38 -0.32 15.79
CA ALA A 126 -3.98 -0.37 15.38
C ALA A 126 -3.71 0.58 14.20
N GLU A 127 -4.53 0.50 13.15
CA GLU A 127 -4.41 1.38 11.97
C GLU A 127 -4.62 2.86 12.35
N TYR A 128 -5.57 3.15 13.25
CA TYR A 128 -5.83 4.52 13.72
C TYR A 128 -4.58 5.19 14.33
N ILE A 129 -3.77 4.42 15.05
CA ILE A 129 -2.55 4.88 15.73
C ILE A 129 -1.26 4.67 14.89
N GLY A 130 -1.39 4.22 13.64
CA GLY A 130 -0.28 4.12 12.68
C GLY A 130 0.53 2.82 12.75
N LEU A 131 0.00 1.76 13.36
CA LEU A 131 0.57 0.42 13.20
C LEU A 131 0.34 -0.05 11.76
N GLN A 132 1.36 -0.63 11.14
CA GLN A 132 1.34 -1.03 9.74
C GLN A 132 1.65 -2.52 9.55
N ASP A 133 1.33 -3.02 8.36
CA ASP A 133 1.73 -4.33 7.83
C ASP A 133 1.50 -5.48 8.83
N PRO A 134 0.24 -5.76 9.21
CA PRO A 134 -0.07 -6.76 10.22
C PRO A 134 0.39 -8.16 9.82
N VAL A 135 1.08 -8.84 10.74
CA VAL A 135 1.58 -10.20 10.56
C VAL A 135 0.98 -11.12 11.63
N VAL A 136 0.35 -12.21 11.22
CA VAL A 136 -0.14 -13.25 12.14
C VAL A 136 1.02 -14.19 12.46
N VAL A 137 1.56 -14.10 13.66
CA VAL A 137 2.84 -14.74 14.02
C VAL A 137 2.69 -16.02 14.82
N SER A 138 1.51 -16.23 15.43
CA SER A 138 1.23 -17.41 16.26
C SER A 138 -0.21 -17.87 16.10
N ALA A 139 -0.48 -19.14 16.42
CA ALA A 139 -1.81 -19.73 16.43
C ALA A 139 -2.12 -20.37 17.80
N ASN A 140 -3.40 -20.62 18.10
CA ASN A 140 -3.84 -21.23 19.34
C ASN A 140 -3.88 -22.76 19.21
N GLU A 141 -2.87 -23.42 19.78
CA GLU A 141 -2.75 -24.88 19.82
C GLU A 141 -3.28 -25.39 21.17
N GLY A 142 -4.61 -25.53 21.27
CA GLY A 142 -5.23 -26.14 22.46
C GLY A 142 -5.14 -25.31 23.75
N GLY A 143 -5.10 -23.98 23.64
CA GLY A 143 -5.03 -23.04 24.76
C GLY A 143 -3.70 -22.29 24.84
N GLU A 144 -2.68 -22.74 24.10
CA GLU A 144 -1.36 -22.11 24.06
C GLU A 144 -1.12 -21.39 22.73
N LEU A 145 -0.53 -20.19 22.78
CA LEU A 145 -0.11 -19.48 21.58
C LEU A 145 1.24 -19.99 21.11
N VAL A 146 1.24 -20.76 20.03
CA VAL A 146 2.45 -21.36 19.44
C VAL A 146 2.89 -20.54 18.23
N PRO A 147 4.16 -20.09 18.17
CA PRO A 147 4.71 -19.39 17.01
C PRO A 147 4.62 -20.20 15.71
N MET A 148 4.36 -19.53 14.60
CA MET A 148 4.42 -20.09 13.25
C MET A 148 5.76 -19.69 12.61
N PRO A 149 6.73 -20.62 12.44
CA PRO A 149 8.08 -20.27 12.02
C PRO A 149 8.15 -19.45 10.73
N GLU A 150 7.38 -19.82 9.71
CA GLU A 150 7.33 -19.12 8.43
C GLU A 150 6.85 -17.66 8.54
N GLN A 151 5.96 -17.37 9.50
CA GLN A 151 5.48 -16.02 9.76
C GLN A 151 6.47 -15.21 10.60
N MET A 152 7.21 -15.89 11.49
CA MET A 152 8.31 -15.27 12.24
C MET A 152 9.48 -14.88 11.31
N ASP A 153 9.82 -15.73 10.34
CA ASP A 153 10.82 -15.41 9.32
C ASP A 153 10.39 -14.21 8.46
N LEU A 154 9.11 -14.17 8.06
CA LEU A 154 8.53 -13.04 7.33
C LEU A 154 8.63 -11.74 8.15
N LEU A 155 8.25 -11.77 9.43
CA LEU A 155 8.32 -10.64 10.35
C LEU A 155 9.76 -10.13 10.50
N ALA A 156 10.71 -11.04 10.76
CA ALA A 156 12.12 -10.70 10.92
C ALA A 156 12.69 -10.07 9.64
N GLY A 157 12.36 -10.64 8.47
CA GLY A 157 12.74 -10.07 7.18
C GLY A 157 12.19 -8.66 6.96
N LYS A 158 10.91 -8.42 7.27
CA LYS A 158 10.28 -7.08 7.22
C LYS A 158 10.99 -6.10 8.14
N ALA A 159 11.21 -6.45 9.40
CA ALA A 159 11.86 -5.60 10.38
C ALA A 159 13.30 -5.23 9.97
N VAL A 160 14.09 -6.20 9.52
CA VAL A 160 15.46 -5.97 9.04
C VAL A 160 15.48 -5.05 7.82
N ASN A 161 14.56 -5.23 6.87
CA ASN A 161 14.48 -4.37 5.68
C ASN A 161 14.06 -2.93 6.02
N LEU A 162 13.14 -2.75 6.98
CA LEU A 162 12.74 -1.42 7.46
C LEU A 162 13.89 -0.71 8.21
N ALA A 163 14.66 -1.43 9.03
CA ALA A 163 15.85 -0.90 9.70
C ALA A 163 16.95 -0.54 8.68
N ARG A 164 17.16 -1.38 7.66
CA ARG A 164 18.07 -1.08 6.53
C ARG A 164 17.64 0.17 5.77
N LEU A 165 16.34 0.35 5.51
CA LEU A 165 15.83 1.53 4.82
C LEU A 165 16.17 2.84 5.55
N GLN A 166 16.10 2.83 6.89
CA GLN A 166 16.46 3.99 7.71
C GLN A 166 17.96 4.29 7.71
N SER A 167 18.79 3.24 7.72
CA SER A 167 20.26 3.38 7.79
C SER A 167 20.93 3.56 6.43
N THR A 168 20.24 3.25 5.33
CA THR A 168 20.78 3.41 3.97
C THR A 168 20.82 4.91 3.61
N PRO A 169 21.96 5.46 3.16
CA PRO A 169 22.03 6.82 2.65
C PRO A 169 21.10 7.02 1.43
N ASN A 170 20.47 8.19 1.30
CA ASN A 170 19.54 8.47 0.18
C ASN A 170 20.18 8.22 -1.20
N ALA A 171 21.47 8.50 -1.35
CA ALA A 171 22.21 8.30 -2.60
C ALA A 171 22.37 6.82 -3.01
N ASP A 172 22.16 5.88 -2.08
CA ASP A 172 22.31 4.43 -2.30
C ASP A 172 20.96 3.69 -2.29
N LYS A 173 19.86 4.41 -2.06
CA LYS A 173 18.49 3.86 -2.10
C LYS A 173 18.03 3.60 -3.53
N ARG A 174 17.72 2.34 -3.81
CA ARG A 174 17.12 1.89 -5.07
C ARG A 174 15.60 1.81 -4.92
N LEU A 175 14.88 2.42 -5.84
CA LEU A 175 13.43 2.57 -5.81
C LEU A 175 12.79 1.87 -7.01
N ALA A 176 11.64 1.23 -6.78
CA ALA A 176 10.75 0.76 -7.82
C ALA A 176 9.38 1.39 -7.61
N LEU A 177 8.84 2.01 -8.66
CA LEU A 177 7.53 2.63 -8.66
C LEU A 177 6.64 1.97 -9.69
N PHE A 178 5.51 1.44 -9.24
CA PHE A 178 4.48 0.90 -10.10
C PHE A 178 3.44 1.96 -10.42
N PHE A 179 2.99 2.01 -11.67
CA PHE A 179 1.79 2.74 -12.05
C PHE A 179 0.70 1.77 -12.52
N TRP A 180 -0.55 2.15 -12.28
CA TRP A 180 -1.71 1.36 -12.68
C TRP A 180 -2.14 1.72 -14.09
N ASN A 181 -2.42 0.71 -14.89
CA ASN A 181 -3.00 0.86 -16.22
C ASN A 181 -4.53 0.63 -16.17
N HIS A 182 -5.22 1.44 -15.35
CA HIS A 182 -6.68 1.37 -15.21
C HIS A 182 -7.32 2.77 -15.32
N PRO A 183 -8.31 2.99 -16.21
CA PRO A 183 -8.92 2.02 -17.12
C PRO A 183 -7.93 1.50 -18.20
N PRO A 184 -8.11 0.28 -18.72
CA PRO A 184 -7.19 -0.33 -19.68
C PRO A 184 -7.02 0.53 -20.93
N GLY A 185 -5.78 0.59 -21.43
CA GLY A 185 -5.43 1.23 -22.69
C GLY A 185 -3.94 1.44 -22.84
N GLU A 186 -3.42 1.31 -24.06
CA GLU A 186 -1.99 1.43 -24.38
C GLU A 186 -1.36 2.75 -23.91
N LYS A 187 -2.15 3.82 -23.77
CA LYS A 187 -1.67 5.16 -23.37
C LYS A 187 -2.12 5.57 -21.97
N ASN A 188 -2.72 4.65 -21.21
CA ASN A 188 -3.36 4.98 -19.96
C ASN A 188 -2.41 4.74 -18.77
N GLN A 189 -2.38 5.70 -17.87
CA GLN A 189 -1.86 5.55 -16.52
C GLN A 189 -2.83 6.27 -15.61
N GLY A 190 -3.48 5.53 -14.73
CA GLY A 190 -4.61 6.03 -13.96
C GLY A 190 -4.37 5.94 -12.47
N ALA A 191 -4.90 6.92 -11.77
CA ALA A 191 -5.16 6.89 -10.34
C ALA A 191 -6.33 7.84 -10.06
N SER A 192 -7.10 7.55 -9.01
CA SER A 192 -8.28 8.34 -8.65
C SER A 192 -7.87 9.78 -8.33
N ASN A 193 -8.36 10.75 -9.12
CA ASN A 193 -8.15 12.19 -8.95
C ASN A 193 -6.68 12.64 -8.87
N LEU A 194 -5.75 11.93 -9.52
CA LEU A 194 -4.33 12.28 -9.54
C LEU A 194 -3.79 12.35 -10.97
N ASN A 195 -3.13 13.47 -11.32
CA ASN A 195 -2.33 13.53 -12.55
C ASN A 195 -1.01 12.76 -12.31
N VAL A 196 -0.99 11.49 -12.71
CA VAL A 196 0.16 10.59 -12.49
C VAL A 196 1.44 11.11 -13.15
N PRO A 197 1.47 11.48 -14.46
CA PRO A 197 2.67 12.04 -15.09
C PRO A 197 3.27 13.22 -14.34
N ARG A 198 2.46 14.25 -14.04
CA ARG A 198 2.92 15.45 -13.33
C ARG A 198 3.38 15.14 -11.91
N SER A 199 2.69 14.24 -11.23
CA SER A 199 3.07 13.82 -9.87
C SER A 199 4.43 13.11 -9.86
N LEU A 200 4.72 12.30 -10.88
CA LEU A 200 6.01 11.61 -11.01
C LEU A 200 7.15 12.57 -11.32
N GLU A 201 6.94 13.55 -12.19
CA GLU A 201 7.92 14.63 -12.44
C GLU A 201 8.28 15.35 -11.12
N HIS A 202 7.27 15.81 -10.35
CA HIS A 202 7.50 16.47 -9.07
C HIS A 202 8.14 15.55 -8.02
N LEU A 203 7.74 14.27 -7.96
CA LEU A 203 8.35 13.29 -7.05
C LEU A 203 9.83 13.10 -7.37
N VAL A 204 10.19 12.94 -8.65
CA VAL A 204 11.58 12.81 -9.10
C VAL A 204 12.38 14.05 -8.73
N GLN A 205 11.85 15.25 -8.99
CA GLN A 205 12.48 16.51 -8.60
C GLN A 205 12.72 16.59 -7.08
N ARG A 206 11.72 16.22 -6.27
CA ARG A 206 11.85 16.24 -4.80
C ARG A 206 12.87 15.22 -4.31
N LEU A 207 12.82 13.97 -4.77
CA LEU A 207 13.77 12.93 -4.36
C LEU A 207 15.21 13.32 -4.73
N ARG A 208 15.42 13.93 -5.91
CA ARG A 208 16.73 14.47 -6.27
C ARG A 208 17.21 15.55 -5.30
N ALA A 209 16.33 16.48 -4.92
CA ALA A 209 16.65 17.52 -3.94
C ALA A 209 17.00 16.94 -2.55
N GLU A 210 16.44 15.78 -2.19
CA GLU A 210 16.74 15.02 -0.97
C GLU A 210 18.01 14.14 -1.10
N GLY A 211 18.75 14.24 -2.22
CA GLY A 211 20.03 13.54 -2.43
C GLY A 211 19.93 12.13 -3.02
N TYR A 212 18.77 11.72 -3.54
CA TYR A 212 18.64 10.45 -4.26
C TYR A 212 19.29 10.52 -5.65
N ARG A 213 19.99 9.46 -6.06
CA ARG A 213 20.64 9.34 -7.38
C ARG A 213 19.63 8.93 -8.46
N ILE A 214 18.78 9.87 -8.86
CA ILE A 214 17.70 9.66 -9.84
C ILE A 214 17.87 10.66 -10.99
N ASP A 215 17.69 10.19 -12.23
CA ASP A 215 17.74 11.05 -13.42
C ASP A 215 16.49 11.92 -13.53
N ALA A 216 16.63 13.12 -14.10
CA ALA A 216 15.50 14.03 -14.29
C ALA A 216 14.59 13.49 -15.40
N THR A 217 13.31 13.79 -15.31
CA THR A 217 12.30 13.44 -16.30
C THR A 217 11.25 14.53 -16.33
N THR A 218 10.53 14.68 -17.44
CA THR A 218 9.38 15.57 -17.55
C THR A 218 8.05 14.81 -17.58
N GLU A 219 6.94 15.51 -17.33
CA GLU A 219 5.57 14.98 -17.56
C GLU A 219 5.44 14.40 -18.98
N GLN A 220 6.03 15.05 -20.00
CA GLN A 220 5.98 14.61 -21.39
C GLN A 220 6.79 13.33 -21.65
N ASP A 221 7.98 13.21 -21.05
CA ASP A 221 8.81 12.01 -21.17
C ASP A 221 8.07 10.79 -20.60
N ILE A 222 7.43 10.97 -19.43
CA ILE A 222 6.65 9.91 -18.78
C ILE A 222 5.50 9.45 -19.69
N ILE A 223 4.73 10.38 -20.25
CA ILE A 223 3.61 10.07 -21.15
C ILE A 223 4.11 9.28 -22.38
N ALA A 224 5.22 9.71 -22.99
CA ALA A 224 5.79 9.06 -24.16
C ALA A 224 6.31 7.65 -23.83
N THR A 225 6.99 7.48 -22.70
CA THR A 225 7.53 6.18 -22.28
C THR A 225 6.44 5.22 -21.88
N VAL A 226 5.40 5.62 -21.15
CA VAL A 226 4.30 4.73 -20.74
C VAL A 226 3.62 4.08 -21.95
N ALA A 227 3.37 4.85 -23.02
CA ALA A 227 2.82 4.30 -24.26
C ALA A 227 3.74 3.23 -24.89
N THR A 228 5.05 3.35 -24.70
CA THR A 228 6.04 2.38 -25.17
C THR A 228 6.06 1.13 -24.30
N LEU A 229 5.98 1.28 -22.98
CA LEU A 229 5.99 0.19 -22.01
C LEU A 229 4.76 -0.72 -22.14
N LEU A 230 3.59 -0.14 -22.38
CA LEU A 230 2.32 -0.87 -22.42
C LEU A 230 2.03 -1.51 -23.78
N ARG A 231 2.63 -1.02 -24.87
CA ARG A 231 2.33 -1.48 -26.23
C ARG A 231 2.37 -3.01 -26.41
N PRO A 232 3.37 -3.75 -25.86
CA PRO A 232 3.40 -5.21 -25.95
C PRO A 232 2.15 -5.89 -25.39
N ALA A 233 1.56 -5.35 -24.32
CA ALA A 233 0.34 -5.91 -23.72
C ALA A 233 -0.89 -5.77 -24.63
N TYR A 234 -0.93 -4.72 -25.45
CA TYR A 234 -2.08 -4.40 -26.31
C TYR A 234 -1.92 -4.78 -27.78
N ARG A 235 -0.69 -4.98 -28.26
CA ARG A 235 -0.41 -5.23 -29.68
C ARG A 235 0.50 -6.45 -29.87
N PRO A 236 0.01 -7.53 -30.52
CA PRO A 236 0.81 -8.70 -30.82
C PRO A 236 2.09 -8.35 -31.60
N GLY A 237 3.19 -9.03 -31.30
CA GLY A 237 4.46 -8.88 -32.03
C GLY A 237 5.26 -7.62 -31.72
N THR A 238 4.82 -6.76 -30.79
CA THR A 238 5.52 -5.50 -30.48
C THR A 238 6.56 -5.59 -29.36
N LEU A 239 6.74 -6.77 -28.75
CA LEU A 239 7.75 -6.98 -27.72
C LEU A 239 9.18 -6.75 -28.24
N GLY A 240 9.46 -7.17 -29.48
CA GLY A 240 10.74 -6.92 -30.14
C GLY A 240 11.01 -5.43 -30.37
N GLU A 241 9.96 -4.62 -30.59
CA GLU A 241 10.10 -3.16 -30.71
C GLU A 241 10.43 -2.51 -29.37
N LEU A 242 9.82 -2.97 -28.26
CA LEU A 242 10.19 -2.53 -26.92
C LEU A 242 11.69 -2.78 -26.66
N MET A 243 12.19 -3.96 -27.06
CA MET A 243 13.59 -4.35 -26.84
C MET A 243 14.61 -3.52 -27.64
N LYS A 244 14.18 -2.76 -28.66
CA LYS A 244 15.04 -1.79 -29.38
C LYS A 244 15.20 -0.47 -28.62
N THR A 245 14.45 -0.26 -27.55
CA THR A 245 14.50 0.92 -26.69
C THR A 245 15.31 0.62 -25.43
N PRO A 246 15.70 1.63 -24.63
CA PRO A 246 16.26 1.39 -23.30
C PRO A 246 15.22 1.00 -22.24
N HIS A 247 13.92 0.90 -22.61
CA HIS A 247 12.80 0.82 -21.67
C HIS A 247 12.40 -0.62 -21.26
N TRP A 248 13.38 -1.48 -21.03
CA TRP A 248 13.15 -2.84 -20.55
C TRP A 248 14.33 -3.33 -19.70
N ASP A 249 14.07 -4.36 -18.89
CA ASP A 249 15.06 -5.20 -18.22
C ASP A 249 14.82 -6.68 -18.54
N PHE A 250 15.77 -7.53 -18.20
CA PHE A 250 15.74 -8.97 -18.45
C PHE A 250 15.82 -9.78 -17.16
N LEU A 251 14.85 -10.66 -16.92
CA LEU A 251 14.89 -11.64 -15.85
C LEU A 251 15.16 -13.03 -16.43
N PRO A 252 16.38 -13.59 -16.26
CA PRO A 252 16.69 -14.93 -16.77
C PRO A 252 15.68 -15.97 -16.27
N LEU A 253 15.19 -16.81 -17.17
CA LEU A 253 14.19 -17.83 -16.86
C LEU A 253 14.67 -18.76 -15.76
N ALA A 254 15.93 -19.21 -15.82
CA ALA A 254 16.54 -20.04 -14.79
C ALA A 254 16.57 -19.38 -13.39
N ARG A 255 16.63 -18.04 -13.32
CA ARG A 255 16.54 -17.31 -12.04
C ARG A 255 15.10 -17.31 -11.53
N TYR A 256 14.14 -17.07 -12.40
CA TYR A 256 12.72 -17.18 -12.08
C TYR A 256 12.36 -18.60 -11.60
N GLU A 257 12.80 -19.65 -12.31
CA GLU A 257 12.51 -21.05 -11.96
C GLU A 257 13.10 -21.43 -10.59
N ARG A 258 14.33 -20.98 -10.27
CA ARG A 258 14.89 -21.19 -8.93
C ARG A 258 14.08 -20.53 -7.83
N TRP A 259 13.56 -19.32 -8.08
CA TRP A 259 12.65 -18.66 -7.13
C TRP A 259 11.32 -19.41 -7.02
N LEU A 260 10.73 -19.79 -8.15
CA LEU A 260 9.48 -20.54 -8.20
C LEU A 260 9.61 -21.87 -7.44
N GLN A 261 10.73 -22.56 -7.57
CA GLN A 261 11.03 -23.79 -6.83
C GLN A 261 11.08 -23.60 -5.31
N GLY A 262 11.38 -22.40 -4.82
CA GLY A 262 11.37 -22.06 -3.40
C GLY A 262 9.97 -21.88 -2.80
N LEU A 263 8.92 -21.81 -3.62
CA LEU A 263 7.54 -21.67 -3.14
C LEU A 263 6.93 -23.02 -2.71
N PRO A 264 5.90 -23.02 -1.82
CA PRO A 264 5.16 -24.23 -1.47
C PRO A 264 4.60 -24.96 -2.70
N ALA A 265 4.61 -26.28 -2.67
CA ALA A 265 4.23 -27.11 -3.83
C ALA A 265 2.82 -26.78 -4.35
N GLU A 266 1.86 -26.56 -3.46
CA GLU A 266 0.49 -26.15 -3.79
C GLU A 266 0.41 -24.80 -4.51
N VAL A 267 1.27 -23.83 -4.16
CA VAL A 267 1.32 -22.52 -4.84
C VAL A 267 1.88 -22.71 -6.25
N ARG A 268 2.97 -23.49 -6.39
CA ARG A 268 3.55 -23.79 -7.70
C ARG A 268 2.56 -24.50 -8.61
N GLN A 269 1.83 -25.49 -8.08
CA GLN A 269 0.84 -26.24 -8.83
C GLN A 269 -0.30 -25.33 -9.30
N ARG A 270 -0.86 -24.48 -8.43
CA ARG A 270 -1.92 -23.52 -8.83
C ARG A 270 -1.46 -22.56 -9.92
N ILE A 271 -0.21 -22.08 -9.85
CA ILE A 271 0.35 -21.23 -10.90
C ILE A 271 0.48 -22.02 -12.21
N ALA A 272 1.04 -23.23 -12.16
CA ALA A 272 1.24 -24.07 -13.35
C ALA A 272 -0.06 -24.56 -13.99
N ASP A 273 -1.08 -24.89 -13.20
CA ASP A 273 -2.39 -25.33 -13.69
C ASP A 273 -3.10 -24.22 -14.47
N PHE A 274 -2.93 -22.97 -14.03
CA PHE A 274 -3.59 -21.83 -14.65
C PHE A 274 -2.78 -21.21 -15.79
N TRP A 275 -1.48 -20.96 -15.57
CA TRP A 275 -0.61 -20.24 -16.52
C TRP A 275 0.22 -21.17 -17.40
N GLY A 276 0.32 -22.46 -17.06
CA GLY A 276 1.19 -23.40 -17.74
C GLY A 276 2.68 -23.20 -17.40
N ALA A 277 3.52 -23.66 -18.32
CA ALA A 277 4.97 -23.66 -18.13
C ALA A 277 5.55 -22.26 -18.45
N PRO A 278 6.42 -21.71 -17.58
CA PRO A 278 6.88 -20.31 -17.70
C PRO A 278 7.63 -20.02 -19.00
N GLU A 279 8.31 -21.00 -19.59
CA GLU A 279 8.99 -20.88 -20.88
C GLU A 279 8.04 -20.62 -22.07
N LYS A 280 6.73 -20.88 -21.89
CA LYS A 280 5.71 -20.63 -22.91
C LYS A 280 5.12 -19.23 -22.82
N SER A 281 5.47 -18.46 -21.79
CA SER A 281 4.94 -17.11 -21.61
C SER A 281 5.32 -16.22 -22.79
N PRO A 282 4.40 -15.39 -23.31
CA PRO A 282 4.67 -14.52 -24.45
C PRO A 282 5.63 -13.37 -24.10
N TRP A 283 5.98 -13.21 -22.81
CA TRP A 283 7.01 -12.29 -22.32
C TRP A 283 8.41 -12.89 -22.31
N VAL A 284 8.55 -14.21 -22.54
CA VAL A 284 9.84 -14.88 -22.61
C VAL A 284 10.43 -14.79 -24.02
N VAL A 285 11.68 -14.33 -24.09
CA VAL A 285 12.45 -14.22 -25.33
C VAL A 285 13.82 -14.84 -25.14
N ARG A 286 14.50 -15.13 -26.26
CA ARG A 286 15.93 -15.45 -26.25
C ARG A 286 16.75 -14.19 -26.44
N HIS A 287 17.58 -13.84 -25.46
CA HIS A 287 18.49 -12.70 -25.49
C HIS A 287 19.88 -13.13 -25.01
N GLN A 288 20.93 -12.78 -25.78
CA GLN A 288 22.34 -13.14 -25.46
C GLN A 288 22.55 -14.62 -25.12
N GLY A 289 21.86 -15.51 -25.85
CA GLY A 289 21.98 -16.96 -25.65
C GLY A 289 21.17 -17.54 -24.47
N GLN A 290 20.48 -16.70 -23.69
CA GLN A 290 19.65 -17.11 -22.55
C GLN A 290 18.16 -16.87 -22.83
N GLN A 291 17.29 -17.70 -22.26
CA GLN A 291 15.84 -17.43 -22.21
C GLN A 291 15.51 -16.63 -20.96
N GLY A 292 14.56 -15.71 -21.04
CA GLY A 292 14.11 -14.93 -19.90
C GLY A 292 13.00 -13.95 -20.22
N PHE A 293 12.39 -13.43 -19.17
CA PHE A 293 11.29 -12.48 -19.25
C PHE A 293 11.82 -11.08 -19.60
N VAL A 294 11.15 -10.44 -20.54
CA VAL A 294 11.29 -9.00 -20.81
C VAL A 294 10.39 -8.26 -19.84
N ILE A 295 10.97 -7.38 -19.02
CA ILE A 295 10.26 -6.57 -18.02
C ILE A 295 10.22 -5.12 -18.53
N PRO A 296 9.06 -4.60 -18.98
CA PRO A 296 8.93 -3.21 -19.40
C PRO A 296 9.21 -2.26 -18.23
N ARG A 297 10.18 -1.35 -18.38
CA ARG A 297 10.49 -0.36 -17.35
C ARG A 297 11.21 0.87 -17.90
N MET A 298 10.85 2.04 -17.41
CA MET A 298 11.63 3.26 -17.52
C MET A 298 12.67 3.28 -16.40
N LYS A 299 13.95 3.47 -16.71
CA LYS A 299 15.01 3.60 -15.70
C LYS A 299 15.50 5.04 -15.64
N LEU A 300 15.51 5.59 -14.43
CA LEU A 300 15.94 6.94 -14.09
C LEU A 300 16.96 6.84 -12.95
N GLY A 301 18.22 6.56 -13.27
CA GLY A 301 19.26 6.27 -12.28
C GLY A 301 18.91 5.07 -11.40
N GLN A 302 18.72 5.31 -10.09
CA GLN A 302 18.32 4.31 -9.10
C GLN A 302 16.80 4.15 -8.93
N LEU A 303 15.98 4.87 -9.71
CA LEU A 303 14.54 4.67 -9.79
C LEU A 303 14.18 3.87 -11.06
N VAL A 304 13.33 2.86 -10.91
CA VAL A 304 12.62 2.25 -12.04
C VAL A 304 11.13 2.55 -11.93
N VAL A 305 10.53 2.99 -13.04
CA VAL A 305 9.09 3.20 -13.19
C VAL A 305 8.56 2.16 -14.16
N LEU A 306 7.59 1.36 -13.75
CA LEU A 306 7.08 0.25 -14.54
C LEU A 306 5.56 0.11 -14.37
N PRO A 307 4.85 -0.40 -15.40
CA PRO A 307 3.45 -0.75 -15.22
C PRO A 307 3.33 -1.86 -14.18
N GLN A 308 2.25 -1.85 -13.40
CA GLN A 308 1.81 -3.07 -12.75
C GLN A 308 1.62 -4.14 -13.82
N PRO A 309 2.21 -5.34 -13.66
CA PRO A 309 1.91 -6.45 -14.55
C PRO A 309 0.40 -6.64 -14.69
N MET A 310 -0.05 -6.89 -15.92
CA MET A 310 -1.46 -7.12 -16.21
C MET A 310 -1.97 -8.32 -15.41
N ARG A 311 -3.24 -8.30 -15.02
CA ARG A 311 -3.83 -9.44 -14.31
C ARG A 311 -3.99 -10.66 -15.22
N SER A 312 -4.13 -10.44 -16.52
CA SER A 312 -4.10 -11.47 -17.56
C SER A 312 -2.71 -11.63 -18.17
N GLU A 313 -2.40 -12.81 -18.70
CA GLU A 313 -1.19 -13.00 -19.51
C GLU A 313 -1.40 -12.35 -20.87
N THR A 314 -0.76 -11.20 -21.12
CA THR A 314 -0.76 -10.60 -22.45
C THR A 314 0.59 -9.98 -22.81
N ALA A 315 1.28 -10.57 -23.78
CA ALA A 315 1.83 -9.81 -24.92
C ALA A 315 0.93 -10.10 -26.16
N ALA A 316 -0.38 -9.92 -25.88
CA ALA A 316 -1.60 -9.99 -26.68
C ALA A 316 -2.09 -11.31 -27.33
N GLY A 317 -1.77 -12.48 -26.79
CA GLY A 317 -2.35 -13.79 -27.20
C GLY A 317 -3.73 -14.18 -26.61
N HIS A 318 -4.39 -13.27 -25.88
CA HIS A 318 -5.76 -13.30 -25.34
C HIS A 318 -6.09 -14.28 -24.19
N HIS A 319 -6.12 -13.72 -22.97
CA HIS A 319 -7.14 -14.02 -21.95
C HIS A 319 -7.94 -12.74 -21.66
N ASP A 320 -9.26 -12.86 -21.52
CA ASP A 320 -10.20 -11.75 -21.33
C ASP A 320 -9.97 -11.05 -19.98
N GLU A 321 -9.14 -10.01 -19.99
CA GLU A 321 -8.73 -9.26 -18.79
C GLU A 321 -9.94 -8.75 -18.00
N LYS A 322 -11.05 -8.44 -18.69
CA LYS A 322 -12.30 -8.01 -18.06
C LYS A 322 -12.91 -9.07 -17.15
N LYS A 323 -12.76 -10.35 -17.49
CA LYS A 323 -13.26 -11.48 -16.66
C LYS A 323 -12.39 -11.69 -15.42
N LEU A 324 -11.09 -11.41 -15.53
CA LEU A 324 -10.13 -11.63 -14.44
C LEU A 324 -10.20 -10.58 -13.34
N PHE A 325 -10.69 -9.36 -13.60
CA PHE A 325 -10.77 -8.31 -12.56
C PHE A 325 -11.64 -8.70 -11.35
N HIS A 326 -12.59 -9.62 -11.53
CA HIS A 326 -13.50 -10.08 -10.48
C HIS A 326 -13.27 -11.54 -10.04
N ASP A 327 -12.21 -12.19 -10.51
CA ASP A 327 -11.95 -13.61 -10.24
C ASP A 327 -10.81 -13.81 -9.22
N THR A 328 -10.88 -14.81 -8.36
CA THR A 328 -9.88 -15.08 -7.29
C THR A 328 -8.62 -15.81 -7.77
N LEU A 329 -8.32 -15.72 -9.06
CA LEU A 329 -7.27 -16.48 -9.73
C LEU A 329 -5.84 -16.03 -9.35
N PRO A 330 -4.85 -16.94 -9.38
CA PRO A 330 -3.48 -16.64 -9.01
C PRO A 330 -2.81 -15.67 -10.00
N VAL A 331 -1.95 -14.77 -9.49
CA VAL A 331 -1.11 -13.90 -10.31
C VAL A 331 -0.03 -14.73 -11.03
N GLY A 332 0.14 -14.51 -12.33
CA GLY A 332 1.11 -15.22 -13.18
C GLY A 332 2.52 -14.65 -13.11
N ALA A 333 3.41 -15.24 -13.93
CA ALA A 333 4.80 -14.82 -14.10
C ALA A 333 4.91 -13.51 -14.90
#